data_AF-A0A9W6TCW2-F1
#
_entry.id   AF-A0A9W6TCW2-F1
#
_cell.length_a   1.000
_cell.length_b   1.000
_cell.length_c   1.000
_cell.angle_alpha   90.00
_cell.angle_beta   90.00
_cell.angle_gamma   90.00
#
_symmetry.space_group_name_H-M   'P 1'
#
loop_
_entity.id
_entity.type
_entity.pdbx_description
1 polymer ?
#
loop_
_entity_poly.entity_id
_entity_poly.type
_entity_poly.pdbx_seq_one_letter_code
_entity_poly.pdbx_strand_id
1 'polypeptide(L)'
;MEQNQKRTYRKAGPFHMEFHGLQACLRSDKSQRDFMKYCLNKCKITSRGFESAYNQLLDGLVKRLKMLEGAKNIGDDSPLIKTEMKSILDKLYEKGVFSTSYYSLI
;
A
#
# COMPACT_ATOMS: atom_id res chain seq x y z
N MET A 1 28.57 -23.83 -3.96
CA MET A 1 27.66 -23.81 -2.80
C MET A 1 27.05 -22.41 -2.73
N GLU A 2 25.86 -22.23 -3.32
CA GLU A 2 25.17 -20.93 -3.32
C GLU A 2 24.71 -20.59 -1.91
N GLN A 3 25.26 -19.51 -1.35
CA GLN A 3 24.85 -18.99 -0.05
C GLN A 3 23.48 -18.33 -0.20
N ASN A 4 22.46 -19.03 0.29
CA ASN A 4 21.09 -18.55 0.40
C ASN A 4 21.06 -17.42 1.44
N GLN A 5 21.25 -16.17 0.98
CA GLN A 5 21.12 -14.97 1.82
C GLN A 5 19.66 -14.84 2.27
N LYS A 6 19.37 -15.35 3.48
CA LYS A 6 18.14 -15.04 4.20
C LYS A 6 18.12 -13.53 4.45
N ARG A 7 17.34 -12.80 3.63
CA ARG A 7 17.06 -11.37 3.84
C ARG A 7 16.56 -11.19 5.26
N THR A 8 17.37 -10.57 6.11
CA THR A 8 17.01 -10.19 7.46
C THR A 8 15.89 -9.15 7.35
N TYR A 9 14.65 -9.56 7.59
CA TYR A 9 13.54 -8.64 7.78
C TYR A 9 13.88 -7.77 8.98
N ARG A 10 14.27 -6.51 8.72
CA ARG A 10 14.44 -5.51 9.78
C ARG A 10 13.07 -5.38 10.44
N LYS A 11 13.01 -5.62 11.76
CA LYS A 11 11.82 -5.36 12.57
C LYS A 11 11.41 -3.92 12.31
N ALA A 12 10.37 -3.75 11.51
CA ALA A 12 9.81 -2.46 11.26
C ALA A 12 9.25 -1.92 12.58
N GLY A 13 9.31 -0.60 12.75
CA GLY A 13 8.99 0.06 14.02
C GLY A 13 7.60 -0.30 14.57
N PRO A 14 7.23 0.19 15.76
CA PRO A 14 6.02 -0.19 16.50
C PRO A 14 4.68 0.02 15.77
N PHE A 15 4.71 0.54 14.54
CA PHE A 15 3.55 0.86 13.71
C PHE A 15 3.50 0.07 12.39
N HIS A 16 4.34 -0.95 12.20
CA HIS A 16 4.29 -1.80 11.01
C HIS A 16 3.31 -2.96 11.22
N MET A 17 2.13 -2.87 10.63
CA MET A 17 1.32 -4.06 10.36
C MET A 17 1.89 -4.76 9.13
N GLU A 18 2.15 -6.07 9.23
CA GLU A 18 2.36 -6.91 8.05
C GLU A 18 1.09 -6.87 7.19
N PHE A 19 1.11 -6.05 6.14
CA PHE A 19 -0.02 -5.88 5.26
C PHE A 19 -0.06 -7.01 4.22
N HIS A 20 -0.94 -7.98 4.42
CA HIS A 20 -1.18 -9.06 3.46
C HIS A 20 -2.13 -8.61 2.36
N GLY A 21 -1.58 -8.06 1.27
CA GLY A 21 -2.37 -7.53 0.16
C GLY A 21 -3.32 -8.54 -0.46
N LEU A 22 -2.93 -9.82 -0.53
CA LEU A 22 -3.80 -10.89 -1.02
C LEU A 22 -5.00 -11.09 -0.09
N GLN A 23 -4.76 -11.11 1.22
CA GLN A 23 -5.80 -11.27 2.23
C GLN A 23 -6.73 -10.06 2.30
N ALA A 24 -6.19 -8.85 2.13
CA ALA A 24 -6.97 -7.62 2.03
C ALA A 24 -7.91 -7.65 0.82
N CYS A 25 -7.39 -7.99 -0.38
CA CYS A 25 -8.23 -8.13 -1.58
C CYS A 25 -9.25 -9.26 -1.50
N LEU A 26 -8.95 -10.33 -0.76
CA LEU A 26 -9.91 -11.41 -0.50
C LEU A 26 -10.97 -11.06 0.55
N ARG A 27 -10.79 -9.97 1.31
CA ARG A 27 -11.78 -9.44 2.26
C ARG A 27 -12.71 -8.39 1.66
N SER A 28 -12.38 -7.84 0.49
CA SER A 28 -13.20 -6.90 -0.26
C SER A 28 -14.52 -7.50 -0.77
N ASP A 29 -15.35 -6.67 -1.38
CA ASP A 29 -16.60 -7.01 -2.08
C ASP A 29 -16.47 -8.17 -3.08
N LYS A 30 -17.61 -8.85 -3.33
CA LYS A 30 -17.67 -10.12 -4.08
C LYS A 30 -17.01 -10.05 -5.45
N SER A 31 -17.19 -8.94 -6.16
CA SER A 31 -16.58 -8.69 -7.48
C SER A 31 -15.05 -8.69 -7.43
N GLN A 32 -14.45 -8.02 -6.44
CA GLN A 32 -13.00 -7.98 -6.26
C GLN A 32 -12.43 -9.36 -5.92
N ARG A 33 -13.14 -10.12 -5.08
CA ARG A 33 -12.73 -11.50 -4.75
C ARG A 33 -12.78 -12.42 -5.94
N ASP A 34 -13.83 -12.34 -6.75
CA ASP A 34 -14.01 -13.20 -7.92
C ASP A 34 -12.98 -12.85 -9.01
N PHE A 35 -12.69 -11.56 -9.21
CA PHE A 35 -11.59 -11.12 -10.06
C PHE A 35 -10.23 -11.64 -9.56
N MET A 36 -9.97 -11.56 -8.25
CA MET A 36 -8.68 -12.01 -7.71
C MET A 36 -8.52 -13.53 -7.81
N LYS A 37 -9.59 -14.30 -7.58
CA LYS A 37 -9.61 -15.74 -7.86
C LYS A 37 -9.34 -16.04 -9.33
N TYR A 38 -9.91 -15.26 -10.25
CA TYR A 38 -9.63 -15.40 -11.68
C TYR A 38 -8.15 -15.14 -11.99
N CYS A 39 -7.57 -14.06 -11.47
CA CYS A 39 -6.15 -13.73 -11.65
C CYS A 39 -5.21 -14.83 -11.13
N LEU A 40 -5.49 -15.39 -9.94
CA LEU A 40 -4.66 -16.46 -9.36
C LEU A 40 -4.81 -17.77 -10.13
N ASN A 41 -6.04 -18.16 -10.48
CA ASN A 41 -6.33 -19.47 -11.05
C ASN A 41 -6.14 -19.54 -12.57
N LYS A 42 -6.46 -18.46 -13.30
CA LYS A 42 -6.44 -18.41 -14.77
C LYS A 42 -5.20 -17.70 -15.31
N CYS A 43 -4.80 -16.57 -14.72
CA CYS A 43 -3.62 -15.82 -15.16
C CYS A 43 -2.30 -16.32 -14.57
N LYS A 44 -2.33 -17.37 -13.73
CA LYS A 44 -1.18 -17.97 -13.05
C LYS A 44 -0.33 -16.94 -12.28
N ILE A 45 -0.96 -15.87 -11.79
CA ILE A 45 -0.29 -14.92 -10.92
C ILE A 45 -0.03 -15.64 -9.59
N THR A 46 1.24 -15.68 -9.18
CA THR A 46 1.58 -16.25 -7.87
C THR A 46 1.17 -15.28 -6.77
N SER A 47 0.73 -15.80 -5.62
CA SER A 47 0.43 -14.97 -4.43
C SER A 47 1.57 -13.99 -4.13
N ARG A 48 2.81 -14.48 -4.19
CA ARG A 48 4.02 -13.67 -3.98
C ARG A 48 4.21 -12.58 -5.05
N GLY A 49 3.92 -12.88 -6.31
CA GLY A 49 3.97 -11.89 -7.40
C GLY A 49 2.93 -10.78 -7.21
N PHE A 50 1.72 -11.17 -6.79
CA PHE A 50 0.67 -10.21 -6.44
C PHE A 50 1.07 -9.33 -5.25
N GLU A 51 1.52 -9.93 -4.15
CA GLU A 51 1.97 -9.20 -2.96
C GLU A 51 3.13 -8.25 -3.30
N SER A 52 4.09 -8.69 -4.12
CA SER A 52 5.19 -7.83 -4.57
C SER A 52 4.71 -6.63 -5.37
N ALA A 53 3.83 -6.83 -6.35
CA ALA A 53 3.29 -5.74 -7.17
C ALA A 53 2.43 -4.79 -6.33
N TYR A 54 1.63 -5.33 -5.41
CA TYR A 54 0.82 -4.54 -4.49
C TYR A 54 1.68 -3.70 -3.55
N ASN A 55 2.74 -4.27 -2.98
CA ASN A 55 3.67 -3.54 -2.13
C ASN A 55 4.44 -2.46 -2.90
N GLN A 56 4.78 -2.69 -4.17
CA GLN A 56 5.35 -1.66 -5.05
C GLN A 56 4.37 -0.51 -5.29
N LEU A 57 3.09 -0.79 -5.48
CA LEU A 57 2.04 0.23 -5.59
C LEU A 57 1.97 1.08 -4.31
N LEU A 58 1.94 0.43 -3.14
CA LEU A 58 1.90 1.12 -1.85
C LEU A 58 3.16 1.99 -1.63
N ASP A 59 4.34 1.44 -1.93
CA ASP A 59 5.61 2.18 -1.80
C ASP A 59 5.64 3.41 -2.72
N GLY A 60 5.08 3.31 -3.94
CA GLY A 60 4.91 4.44 -4.84
C GLY A 60 4.01 5.54 -4.26
N LEU A 61 2.87 5.18 -3.69
CA LEU A 61 1.95 6.12 -3.03
C LEU A 61 2.61 6.81 -1.84
N VAL A 62 3.32 6.06 -0.98
CA VAL A 62 4.02 6.60 0.19
C VAL A 62 5.16 7.53 -0.22
N LYS A 63 5.94 7.18 -1.25
CA LYS A 63 7.00 8.05 -1.79
C LYS A 63 6.42 9.36 -2.31
N ARG A 64 5.32 9.30 -3.07
CA ARG A 64 4.66 10.51 -3.58
C ARG A 64 4.14 11.39 -2.44
N LEU A 65 3.54 10.79 -1.41
CA LEU A 65 3.08 11.52 -0.23
C LEU A 65 4.24 12.27 0.46
N LYS A 66 5.40 11.63 0.65
CA LYS A 66 6.61 12.27 1.21
C LYS A 66 7.13 13.42 0.35
N MET A 67 7.08 13.29 -0.98
CA MET A 67 7.47 14.38 -1.89
C MET A 67 6.54 15.59 -1.74
N LEU A 68 5.22 15.35 -1.66
CA LEU A 68 4.22 16.41 -1.48
C LEU A 68 4.34 17.08 -0.11
N GLU A 69 4.59 16.31 0.95
CA GLU A 69 4.88 16.84 2.28
C GLU A 69 6.16 17.70 2.26
N GLY A 70 7.19 17.25 1.55
CA GLY A 70 8.41 18.04 1.32
C GLY A 70 8.13 19.37 0.61
N ALA A 71 7.29 19.36 -0.44
CA ALA A 71 6.88 20.56 -1.16
C ALA A 71 6.13 21.56 -0.25
N LYS A 72 5.20 21.06 0.58
CA LYS A 72 4.53 21.88 1.59
C LYS A 72 5.51 22.48 2.59
N ASN A 73 6.50 21.71 3.05
CA ASN A 73 7.49 22.17 4.04
C ASN A 73 8.45 23.24 3.51
N ILE A 74 8.67 23.31 2.19
CA ILE A 74 9.45 24.40 1.56
C ILE A 74 8.60 25.63 1.22
N GLY A 75 7.31 25.64 1.59
CA GLY A 75 6.40 26.76 1.42
C GLY A 75 5.55 26.72 0.14
N ASP A 76 5.50 25.60 -0.59
CA ASP A 76 4.54 25.43 -1.69
C ASP A 76 3.15 25.14 -1.11
N ASP A 77 2.35 26.19 -1.00
CA ASP A 77 0.99 26.15 -0.45
C ASP A 77 -0.09 25.92 -1.52
N SER A 78 0.30 25.39 -2.67
CA SER A 78 -0.62 25.11 -3.77
C SER A 78 -1.81 24.23 -3.32
N PRO A 79 -3.07 24.63 -3.61
CA PRO A 79 -4.24 23.81 -3.29
C PRO A 79 -4.23 22.45 -4.03
N LEU A 80 -3.46 22.33 -5.10
CA LEU A 80 -3.25 21.07 -5.81
C LEU A 80 -2.50 20.05 -4.94
N ILE A 81 -1.52 20.47 -4.15
CA ILE A 81 -0.76 19.60 -3.25
C ILE A 81 -1.67 19.03 -2.17
N LYS A 82 -2.50 19.88 -1.53
CA LYS A 82 -3.46 19.45 -0.51
C LYS A 82 -4.47 18.45 -1.07
N THR A 83 -4.97 18.71 -2.29
CA THR A 83 -5.90 17.81 -2.99
C THR A 83 -5.27 16.46 -3.32
N GLU A 84 -4.02 16.47 -3.82
CA GLU A 84 -3.32 15.24 -4.18
C GLU A 84 -2.96 14.42 -2.93
N MET A 85 -2.47 15.05 -1.86
CA MET A 85 -2.18 14.39 -0.59
C MET A 85 -3.43 13.70 -0.03
N LYS A 86 -4.57 14.39 -0.02
CA LYS A 86 -5.85 13.82 0.42
C LYS A 86 -6.24 12.61 -0.43
N SER A 87 -6.18 12.72 -1.76
CA SER A 87 -6.49 11.59 -2.66
C SER A 87 -5.60 10.37 -2.43
N ILE A 88 -4.31 10.57 -2.12
CA ILE A 88 -3.39 9.48 -1.81
C ILE A 88 -3.74 8.84 -0.46
N LEU A 89 -4.04 9.65 0.56
CA LEU A 89 -4.47 9.15 1.88
C LEU A 89 -5.77 8.35 1.78
N ASP A 90 -6.74 8.82 1.01
CA ASP A 90 -8.00 8.11 0.75
C ASP A 90 -7.75 6.74 0.12
N LYS A 91 -6.88 6.67 -0.90
CA LYS A 91 -6.50 5.41 -1.55
C LYS A 91 -5.80 4.44 -0.61
N LEU A 92 -4.99 4.93 0.32
CA LEU A 92 -4.32 4.08 1.31
C LEU A 92 -5.31 3.60 2.38
N TYR A 93 -6.27 4.44 2.76
CA TYR A 93 -7.37 4.08 3.67
C TYR A 93 -8.27 2.99 3.07
N GLU A 94 -8.75 3.17 1.84
CA GLU A 94 -9.56 2.19 1.12
C GLU A 94 -8.85 0.83 0.98
N LYS A 95 -7.52 0.88 0.90
CA LYS A 95 -6.67 -0.32 0.82
C LYS A 95 -6.41 -0.97 2.17
N GLY A 96 -6.89 -0.40 3.28
CA GLY A 96 -6.72 -0.93 4.62
C GLY A 96 -5.29 -0.84 5.14
N VAL A 97 -4.49 0.08 4.62
CA VAL A 97 -3.08 0.28 5.03
C VAL A 97 -3.01 0.85 6.45
N PHE A 98 -4.04 1.58 6.89
CA PHE A 98 -4.21 2.09 8.25
C PHE A 98 -5.68 2.07 8.66
N SER A 99 -5.95 2.10 9.97
CA SER A 99 -7.31 1.99 10.50
C SER A 99 -8.10 3.29 10.41
N THR A 100 -9.43 3.18 10.49
CA THR A 100 -10.37 4.32 10.52
C THR A 100 -10.10 5.27 11.67
N SER A 101 -9.64 4.72 12.80
CA SER A 101 -9.23 5.49 13.98
C SER A 101 -8.08 6.45 13.68
N TYR A 102 -7.19 6.08 12.76
CA TYR A 102 -6.07 6.92 12.32
C TYR A 102 -6.51 7.98 11.30
N TYR A 103 -7.39 7.59 10.37
CA TYR A 103 -7.93 8.52 9.36
C TYR A 103 -8.72 9.68 9.99
N SER A 104 -9.36 9.44 11.14
CA SER A 104 -10.15 10.44 11.87
C SER A 104 -9.29 11.49 12.60
N LEU A 105 -7.97 11.26 12.71
CA LEU A 105 -7.00 12.14 13.40
C LEU A 105 -6.25 13.07 12.44
N ILE A 106 -6.39 12.88 11.12
CA ILE A 106 -5.78 13.69 10.05
C ILE A 106 -6.82 14.69 9.53
#